data_AF-A0A8T5SRF7-F1
#
_entry.id   AF-A0A8T5SRF7-F1
#
_cell.length_a   1.000
_cell.length_b   1.000
_cell.length_c   1.000
_cell.angle_alpha   90.00
_cell.angle_beta   90.00
_cell.angle_gamma   90.00
#
_symmetry.space_group_name_H-M   'P 1'
#
loop_
_entity.id
_entity.type
_entity.pdbx_description
1 polymer ?
#
loop_
_entity_poly.entity_id
_entity_poly.type
_entity_poly.pdbx_seq_one_letter_code
_entity_poly.pdbx_strand_id
1 'polypeptide(L)'
;MPENLPTAPPEPTLEESEILDETEELPSLEDSEFEDPTSETPAVSEPEVLPPIEEDLSWEESMPTPEALPVEEDLSFDETTVVAVESDGPPLLPIGEPETPAGRSTDMSWDEGAEEIKVGMPFKEVEPPRVYDEEVPVTAEEALEHLFPEGAPKEVREETKEAVEHLFPEGRGSTTTTFIDVVVGKPSKVGLKGPLKELETPVCPNCGVAISSDEFDYPPYVFEAMGKARLENGEHHLHGNEHEKAIESFEIAKMLFERAGNEKGVAESTKRVDIGYDEMAKFHFDQGDNHMKAHEFEWAVVQFRKARELYMFSTDAKKRAHCSEKVREAYTEWGKDLEVQGDHLAKQGSSRDALAKYQEAAAKFREGDEKKRLRGLEKKIRKA
;
A
#
# COMPACT_ATOMS: atom_id res chain seq x y z
N MET A 1 23.85 24.02 53.38
CA MET A 1 23.91 23.22 52.14
C MET A 1 23.33 24.08 51.04
N PRO A 2 24.13 24.66 50.14
CA PRO A 2 23.62 25.49 49.07
C PRO A 2 23.17 24.63 47.89
N GLU A 3 22.05 25.04 47.30
CA GLU A 3 21.30 24.38 46.24
C GLU A 3 22.01 24.49 44.89
N ASN A 4 22.10 23.36 44.18
CA ASN A 4 22.57 23.27 42.80
C ASN A 4 21.49 23.80 41.86
N LEU A 5 21.76 24.92 41.19
CA LEU A 5 21.01 25.37 40.03
C LEU A 5 21.61 24.73 38.76
N PRO A 6 20.79 24.19 37.84
CA PRO A 6 21.27 23.64 36.58
C PRO A 6 21.67 24.77 35.62
N THR A 7 22.93 24.72 35.17
CA THR A 7 23.51 25.58 34.13
C THR A 7 22.93 25.21 32.76
N ALA A 8 22.40 26.21 32.05
CA ALA A 8 21.91 26.07 30.68
C ALA A 8 23.05 25.69 29.70
N PRO A 9 22.76 24.87 28.67
CA PRO A 9 23.74 24.52 27.64
C PRO A 9 24.07 25.73 26.75
N PRO A 10 25.30 25.82 26.20
CA PRO A 10 25.71 26.90 25.31
C PRO A 10 25.01 26.81 23.95
N GLU A 11 24.68 27.97 23.40
CA GLU A 11 24.07 28.16 22.08
C GLU A 11 24.98 27.65 20.95
N PRO A 12 24.42 27.07 19.87
CA PRO A 12 25.19 26.66 18.71
C PRO A 12 25.61 27.88 17.90
N THR A 13 26.93 28.03 17.72
CA THR A 13 27.53 28.97 16.78
C THR A 13 27.20 28.55 15.35
N LEU A 14 26.46 29.38 14.63
CA LEU A 14 26.26 29.30 13.18
C LEU A 14 27.60 29.51 12.48
N GLU A 15 28.18 28.42 11.95
CA GLU A 15 29.29 28.49 11.02
C GLU A 15 28.79 29.00 9.67
N GLU A 16 29.40 30.08 9.20
CA GLU A 16 29.20 30.67 7.88
C GLU A 16 29.60 29.66 6.81
N SER A 17 28.64 29.26 5.98
CA SER A 17 28.89 28.42 4.81
C SER A 17 29.71 29.22 3.78
N GLU A 18 30.97 28.83 3.60
CA GLU A 18 31.84 29.24 2.50
C GLU A 18 31.14 28.96 1.16
N ILE A 19 30.87 30.03 0.43
CA ILE A 19 30.43 30.00 -0.97
C ILE A 19 31.67 29.71 -1.80
N LEU A 20 31.81 28.46 -2.25
CA LEU A 20 32.78 28.07 -3.27
C LEU A 20 32.28 28.55 -4.65
N ASP A 21 32.92 29.61 -5.15
CA ASP A 21 32.92 29.99 -6.57
C ASP A 21 33.75 28.96 -7.35
N GLU A 22 33.13 27.87 -7.79
CA GLU A 22 33.67 27.00 -8.84
C GLU A 22 33.06 27.40 -10.18
N THR A 23 33.75 28.29 -10.89
CA THR A 23 33.56 28.53 -12.31
C THR A 23 34.10 27.33 -13.09
N GLU A 24 33.31 26.27 -13.24
CA GLU A 24 33.59 25.20 -14.20
C GLU A 24 33.23 25.68 -15.62
N GLU A 25 34.26 25.81 -16.45
CA GLU A 25 34.18 26.08 -17.89
C GLU A 25 33.39 24.95 -18.58
N LEU A 26 32.27 25.32 -19.18
CA LEU A 26 31.51 24.45 -20.06
C LEU A 26 32.35 24.06 -21.30
N PRO A 27 32.43 22.78 -21.67
CA PRO A 27 33.15 22.34 -22.86
C PRO A 27 32.52 22.90 -24.13
N SER A 28 33.35 23.43 -25.02
CA SER A 28 32.98 24.02 -26.32
C SER A 28 32.31 22.99 -27.24
N LEU A 29 31.15 23.36 -27.77
CA LEU A 29 30.23 22.52 -28.55
C LEU A 29 30.63 22.34 -30.03
N GLU A 30 31.91 22.56 -30.39
CA GLU A 30 32.34 22.69 -31.79
C GLU A 30 32.96 21.43 -32.41
N ASP A 31 33.15 20.33 -31.67
CA ASP A 31 33.79 19.09 -32.16
C ASP A 31 32.83 17.88 -32.24
N SER A 32 31.52 18.09 -32.44
CA SER A 32 30.60 16.99 -32.77
C SER A 32 30.64 16.71 -34.27
N GLU A 33 31.68 15.99 -34.69
CA GLU A 33 31.87 15.44 -36.02
C GLU A 33 30.76 14.42 -36.30
N PHE A 34 29.70 14.86 -36.99
CA PHE A 34 28.64 14.00 -37.49
C PHE A 34 29.23 13.12 -38.62
N GLU A 35 29.65 11.91 -38.30
CA GLU A 35 29.92 10.88 -39.29
C GLU A 35 28.58 10.46 -39.94
N ASP A 36 28.46 10.76 -41.24
CA ASP A 36 27.41 10.31 -42.14
C ASP A 36 27.26 8.77 -42.07
N PRO A 37 26.09 8.22 -41.69
CA PRO A 37 25.87 6.79 -41.80
C PRO A 37 25.77 6.41 -43.29
N THR A 38 26.81 5.75 -43.80
CA THR A 38 26.78 5.07 -45.09
C THR A 38 25.62 4.08 -45.12
N SER A 39 24.68 4.35 -46.02
CA SER A 39 23.59 3.48 -46.44
C SER A 39 24.14 2.16 -47.02
N GLU A 40 24.35 1.16 -46.18
CA GLU A 40 24.39 -0.24 -46.60
C GLU A 40 23.00 -0.85 -46.46
N THR A 41 22.35 -1.05 -47.60
CA THR A 41 21.13 -1.85 -47.73
C THR A 41 21.45 -3.32 -47.40
N PRO A 42 20.84 -3.93 -46.38
CA PRO A 42 20.96 -5.38 -46.20
C PRO A 42 20.11 -6.12 -47.23
N ALA A 43 20.72 -7.13 -47.83
CA ALA A 43 20.09 -8.05 -48.77
C ALA A 43 18.92 -8.77 -48.11
N VAL A 44 17.79 -8.80 -48.82
CA VAL A 44 16.60 -9.58 -48.51
C VAL A 44 16.96 -11.06 -48.55
N SER A 45 17.07 -11.70 -47.39
CA SER A 45 17.12 -13.15 -47.22
C SER A 45 15.73 -13.71 -46.93
N GLU A 46 15.41 -14.80 -47.62
CA GLU A 46 14.14 -15.54 -47.63
C GLU A 46 13.67 -16.00 -46.24
N PRO A 47 12.34 -16.20 -46.04
CA PRO A 47 11.79 -16.62 -44.75
C PRO A 47 12.08 -18.10 -44.47
N GLU A 48 12.93 -18.34 -43.48
CA GLU A 48 13.17 -19.66 -42.88
C GLU A 48 11.94 -20.06 -42.04
N VAL A 49 11.30 -21.16 -42.45
CA VAL A 49 10.14 -21.75 -41.78
C VAL A 49 10.61 -22.42 -40.48
N LEU A 50 10.34 -21.79 -39.34
CA LEU A 50 10.57 -22.39 -38.03
C LEU A 50 9.49 -23.45 -37.72
N PRO A 51 9.87 -24.63 -37.19
CA PRO A 51 8.93 -25.62 -36.69
C PRO A 51 8.22 -25.13 -35.42
N PRO A 52 7.02 -25.67 -35.11
CA PRO A 52 6.24 -25.26 -33.95
C PRO A 52 6.99 -25.57 -32.66
N ILE A 53 7.21 -24.52 -31.87
CA ILE A 53 7.71 -24.61 -30.50
C ILE A 53 6.49 -24.94 -29.62
N GLU A 54 6.41 -26.20 -29.18
CA GLU A 54 5.55 -26.60 -28.07
C GLU A 54 6.26 -26.18 -26.78
N GLU A 55 5.93 -25.00 -26.28
CA GLU A 55 6.37 -24.49 -24.98
C GLU A 55 5.60 -25.19 -23.86
N ASP A 56 6.09 -26.37 -23.46
CA ASP A 56 5.83 -26.94 -22.14
C ASP A 56 6.58 -26.09 -21.10
N LEU A 57 5.92 -25.05 -20.60
CA LEU A 57 6.35 -24.27 -19.43
C LEU A 57 6.15 -25.10 -18.15
N SER A 58 6.94 -26.15 -17.99
CA SER A 58 7.14 -26.81 -16.69
C SER A 58 8.21 -26.05 -15.91
N TRP A 59 7.79 -25.08 -15.10
CA TRP A 59 8.64 -24.53 -14.04
C TRP A 59 8.67 -25.52 -12.86
N GLU A 60 9.30 -26.68 -13.06
CA GLU A 60 9.87 -27.44 -11.95
C GLU A 60 11.18 -26.73 -11.58
N GLU A 61 11.04 -25.79 -10.66
CA GLU A 61 12.13 -25.15 -9.94
C GLU A 61 12.93 -26.24 -9.21
N SER A 62 14.02 -26.64 -9.85
CA SER A 62 15.01 -27.59 -9.35
C SER A 62 15.59 -27.04 -8.05
N MET A 63 15.08 -27.55 -6.92
CA MET A 63 15.71 -27.35 -5.62
C MET A 63 17.12 -27.97 -5.64
N PRO A 64 18.17 -27.23 -5.23
CA PRO A 64 19.49 -27.79 -5.09
C PRO A 64 19.47 -28.88 -4.02
N THR A 65 19.83 -30.09 -4.43
CA THR A 65 20.05 -31.24 -3.55
C THR A 65 21.22 -30.88 -2.60
N PRO A 66 21.06 -30.96 -1.27
CA PRO A 66 22.17 -30.68 -0.37
C PRO A 66 23.24 -31.77 -0.53
N GLU A 67 24.42 -31.33 -0.98
CA GLU A 67 25.63 -32.12 -1.09
C GLU A 67 26.02 -32.64 0.29
N ALA A 68 26.04 -33.96 0.44
CA ALA A 68 26.37 -34.64 1.68
C ALA A 68 27.83 -34.37 2.05
N LEU A 69 28.05 -33.63 3.15
CA LEU A 69 29.35 -33.54 3.79
C LEU A 69 29.70 -34.89 4.45
N PRO A 70 30.94 -35.37 4.33
CA PRO A 70 31.40 -36.57 5.01
C PRO A 70 31.50 -36.29 6.51
N VAL A 71 30.71 -37.02 7.28
CA VAL A 71 30.81 -37.12 8.73
C VAL A 71 32.03 -37.97 9.04
N GLU A 72 33.12 -37.34 9.50
CA GLU A 72 34.19 -38.05 10.20
C GLU A 72 33.86 -38.20 11.68
N GLU A 73 34.22 -39.38 12.16
CA GLU A 73 34.04 -39.93 13.49
C GLU A 73 34.79 -39.11 14.55
N ASP A 74 34.16 -38.97 15.71
CA ASP A 74 34.69 -39.43 17.00
C ASP A 74 34.03 -38.62 18.11
N LEU A 75 33.29 -39.30 18.98
CA LEU A 75 33.50 -39.25 20.43
C LEU A 75 32.49 -40.20 21.09
N SER A 76 33.07 -41.31 21.53
CA SER A 76 32.58 -42.27 22.51
C SER A 76 31.88 -41.61 23.71
N PHE A 77 30.69 -42.09 24.05
CA PHE A 77 30.28 -42.15 25.45
C PHE A 77 29.47 -43.42 25.74
N ASP A 78 30.01 -44.18 26.69
CA ASP A 78 29.57 -45.43 27.29
C ASP A 78 28.08 -45.49 27.66
N GLU A 79 27.40 -46.57 27.29
CA GLU A 79 27.11 -47.74 28.16
C GLU A 79 26.21 -47.38 29.34
N THR A 80 24.90 -47.65 29.25
CA THR A 80 24.21 -48.55 30.20
C THR A 80 22.75 -48.86 29.85
N THR A 81 22.39 -50.12 30.08
CA THR A 81 21.07 -50.67 30.44
C THR A 81 19.99 -50.90 29.38
N VAL A 82 20.09 -52.12 28.84
CA VAL A 82 19.04 -53.07 28.45
C VAL A 82 17.77 -52.98 29.31
N VAL A 83 16.62 -52.71 28.67
CA VAL A 83 15.31 -53.26 29.10
C VAL A 83 14.56 -53.69 27.84
N ALA A 84 14.46 -55.01 27.67
CA ALA A 84 13.57 -55.64 26.72
C ALA A 84 12.11 -55.45 27.16
N VAL A 85 11.28 -54.91 26.28
CA VAL A 85 9.83 -55.05 26.37
C VAL A 85 9.35 -55.52 25.00
N GLU A 86 9.11 -56.82 24.92
CA GLU A 86 8.20 -57.42 23.96
C GLU A 86 6.82 -56.79 24.16
N SER A 87 6.27 -56.17 23.12
CA SER A 87 4.87 -55.76 23.10
C SER A 87 4.25 -56.24 21.79
N ASP A 88 3.30 -57.16 21.96
CA ASP A 88 2.43 -57.75 20.96
C ASP A 88 1.90 -56.76 19.93
N GLY A 89 1.97 -57.18 18.67
CA GLY A 89 1.34 -56.49 17.55
C GLY A 89 -0.19 -56.60 17.61
N PRO A 90 -0.93 -55.54 17.26
CA PRO A 90 -2.39 -55.61 17.19
C PRO A 90 -2.86 -56.37 15.94
N PRO A 91 -4.01 -57.07 16.03
CA PRO A 91 -4.54 -57.89 14.95
C PRO A 91 -5.08 -57.05 13.79
N LEU A 92 -4.80 -57.53 12.58
CA LEU A 92 -5.36 -57.08 11.32
C LEU A 92 -6.90 -57.15 11.34
N LEU A 93 -7.54 -56.00 11.19
CA LEU A 93 -8.97 -55.91 10.88
C LEU A 93 -9.20 -56.09 9.37
N PRO A 94 -10.33 -56.68 8.93
CA PRO A 94 -10.62 -56.90 7.53
C PRO A 94 -10.92 -55.57 6.82
N ILE A 95 -10.22 -55.36 5.71
CA ILE A 95 -10.45 -54.29 4.74
C ILE A 95 -11.84 -54.50 4.13
N GLY A 96 -12.79 -53.67 4.56
CA GLY A 96 -14.10 -53.52 3.92
C GLY A 96 -13.98 -52.60 2.70
N GLU A 97 -14.59 -53.00 1.61
CA GLU A 97 -14.69 -52.27 0.35
C GLU A 97 -15.24 -50.85 0.55
N PRO A 98 -14.67 -49.82 -0.10
CA PRO A 98 -15.24 -48.48 -0.05
C PRO A 98 -16.48 -48.40 -0.95
N GLU A 99 -17.65 -48.31 -0.34
CA GLU A 99 -18.86 -47.88 -1.03
C GLU A 99 -18.67 -46.44 -1.54
N THR A 100 -18.72 -46.30 -2.86
CA THR A 100 -18.78 -45.02 -3.57
C THR A 100 -20.09 -44.28 -3.22
N PRO A 101 -20.05 -43.05 -2.68
CA PRO A 101 -21.24 -42.20 -2.65
C PRO A 101 -21.48 -41.65 -4.06
N ALA A 102 -22.30 -42.37 -4.83
CA ALA A 102 -22.95 -41.84 -6.02
C ALA A 102 -23.98 -40.79 -5.59
N GLY A 103 -23.64 -39.52 -5.73
CA GLY A 103 -24.54 -38.42 -5.38
C GLY A 103 -23.91 -37.04 -5.43
N ARG A 104 -23.09 -36.75 -6.43
CA ARG A 104 -22.63 -35.38 -6.73
C ARG A 104 -23.47 -34.85 -7.88
N SER A 105 -24.66 -34.34 -7.56
CA SER A 105 -25.48 -33.57 -8.49
C SER A 105 -24.80 -32.22 -8.75
N THR A 106 -24.09 -32.14 -9.87
CA THR A 106 -23.75 -30.88 -10.53
C THR A 106 -25.01 -30.34 -11.20
N ASP A 107 -25.82 -29.63 -10.44
CA ASP A 107 -26.82 -28.72 -11.00
C ASP A 107 -26.91 -27.50 -10.08
N MET A 108 -26.14 -26.46 -10.43
CA MET A 108 -26.32 -25.12 -9.88
C MET A 108 -27.07 -24.30 -10.93
N SER A 109 -28.34 -24.65 -11.15
CA SER A 109 -29.30 -23.80 -11.84
C SER A 109 -29.78 -22.72 -10.86
N TRP A 110 -29.32 -21.48 -11.05
CA TRP A 110 -29.77 -20.29 -10.33
C TRP A 110 -31.15 -19.77 -10.83
N ASP A 111 -32.05 -20.67 -11.24
CA ASP A 111 -33.23 -20.29 -12.03
C ASP A 111 -34.59 -20.59 -11.38
N GLU A 112 -34.65 -20.98 -10.10
CA GLU A 112 -35.93 -21.17 -9.40
C GLU A 112 -35.95 -20.46 -8.05
N GLY A 113 -36.31 -19.17 -8.11
CA GLY A 113 -36.60 -18.34 -6.95
C GLY A 113 -37.15 -16.95 -7.28
N ALA A 114 -37.64 -16.74 -8.50
CA ALA A 114 -38.17 -15.45 -8.99
C ALA A 114 -39.70 -15.34 -8.85
N GLU A 115 -40.28 -15.86 -7.77
CA GLU A 115 -41.69 -15.64 -7.47
C GLU A 115 -41.84 -14.86 -6.16
N GLU A 116 -42.56 -13.74 -6.25
CA GLU A 116 -42.89 -12.76 -5.19
C GLU A 116 -41.86 -11.67 -4.84
N ILE A 117 -41.29 -11.00 -5.85
CA ILE A 117 -40.93 -9.59 -5.67
C ILE A 117 -42.24 -8.80 -5.60
N LYS A 118 -42.64 -8.42 -4.38
CA LYS A 118 -43.74 -7.48 -4.11
C LYS A 118 -43.51 -6.17 -4.86
N VAL A 119 -44.09 -6.05 -6.04
CA VAL A 119 -44.29 -4.80 -6.76
C VAL A 119 -45.23 -3.95 -5.91
N GLY A 120 -44.69 -2.97 -5.18
CA GLY A 120 -45.53 -1.99 -4.50
C GLY A 120 -44.97 -1.41 -3.21
N MET A 121 -43.80 -0.77 -3.27
CA MET A 121 -43.63 0.49 -2.54
C MET A 121 -42.93 1.47 -3.48
N PRO A 122 -43.66 2.45 -4.05
CA PRO A 122 -43.00 3.50 -4.81
C PRO A 122 -42.02 4.19 -3.87
N PHE A 123 -40.73 4.15 -4.23
CA PHE A 123 -39.72 4.93 -3.55
C PHE A 123 -40.23 6.37 -3.56
N LYS A 124 -40.57 6.87 -2.38
CA LYS A 124 -40.87 8.28 -2.19
C LYS A 124 -39.52 8.96 -2.39
N GLU A 125 -39.32 9.53 -3.57
CA GLU A 125 -38.13 10.26 -3.95
C GLU A 125 -37.95 11.37 -2.90
N VAL A 126 -37.09 11.11 -1.92
CA VAL A 126 -36.74 12.08 -0.89
C VAL A 126 -35.80 13.04 -1.61
N GLU A 127 -36.28 14.25 -1.91
CA GLU A 127 -35.44 15.29 -2.46
C GLU A 127 -34.21 15.42 -1.56
N PRO A 128 -32.97 15.27 -2.10
CA PRO A 128 -31.77 15.42 -1.30
C PRO A 128 -31.83 16.79 -0.61
N PRO A 129 -31.49 16.87 0.70
CA PRO A 129 -31.56 18.11 1.44
C PRO A 129 -30.77 19.17 0.66
N ARG A 130 -31.47 20.23 0.23
CA ARG A 130 -30.84 21.35 -0.45
C ARG A 130 -29.82 21.92 0.52
N VAL A 131 -28.53 21.75 0.19
CA VAL A 131 -27.44 22.44 0.85
C VAL A 131 -27.62 23.90 0.46
N TYR A 132 -28.23 24.67 1.35
CA TYR A 132 -28.21 26.12 1.23
C TYR A 132 -26.81 26.55 1.63
N ASP A 133 -26.02 27.00 0.66
CA ASP A 133 -24.80 27.78 0.90
C ASP A 133 -25.21 29.15 1.46
N GLU A 134 -25.85 29.17 2.63
CA GLU A 134 -25.89 30.37 3.44
C GLU A 134 -24.46 30.55 3.96
N GLU A 135 -23.70 31.36 3.22
CA GLU A 135 -22.45 31.96 3.68
C GLU A 135 -22.77 32.79 4.92
N VAL A 136 -22.90 32.13 6.08
CA VAL A 136 -22.91 32.81 7.38
C VAL A 136 -21.54 33.47 7.47
N PRO A 137 -21.45 34.82 7.47
CA PRO A 137 -20.18 35.49 7.55
C PRO A 137 -19.65 35.29 8.96
N VAL A 138 -18.96 34.18 9.19
CA VAL A 138 -18.24 33.94 10.44
C VAL A 138 -17.19 35.03 10.52
N THR A 139 -17.43 35.99 11.40
CA THR A 139 -16.46 37.06 11.66
C THR A 139 -15.26 36.44 12.35
N ALA A 140 -14.06 37.01 12.13
CA ALA A 140 -12.84 36.50 12.75
C ALA A 140 -12.95 36.44 14.29
N GLU A 141 -13.79 37.29 14.88
CA GLU A 141 -14.08 37.35 16.31
C GLU A 141 -14.89 36.13 16.78
N GLU A 142 -15.93 35.71 16.03
CA GLU A 142 -16.73 34.51 16.33
C GLU A 142 -15.93 33.21 16.19
N ALA A 143 -15.02 33.14 15.22
CA ALA A 143 -14.13 31.98 15.05
C ALA A 143 -13.14 31.86 16.23
N LEU A 144 -12.67 33.00 16.76
CA LEU A 144 -11.79 33.05 17.93
C LEU A 144 -12.54 32.67 19.22
N GLU A 145 -13.79 33.09 19.39
CA GLU A 145 -14.61 32.70 20.54
C GLU A 145 -14.93 31.19 20.56
N HIS A 146 -15.13 30.58 19.38
CA HIS A 146 -15.39 29.14 19.28
C HIS A 146 -14.13 28.29 19.55
N LEU A 147 -12.93 28.79 19.25
CA LEU A 147 -11.67 28.13 19.55
C LEU A 147 -11.21 28.34 21.00
N PHE A 148 -11.64 29.44 21.64
CA PHE A 148 -11.25 29.80 23.00
C PHE A 148 -12.46 30.25 23.83
N PRO A 149 -13.32 29.32 24.30
CA PRO A 149 -14.55 29.65 25.03
C PRO A 149 -14.25 30.61 26.19
N GLU A 150 -15.07 31.65 26.34
CA GLU A 150 -14.86 32.83 27.21
C GLU A 150 -14.69 32.54 28.73
N GLY A 151 -14.76 31.27 29.15
CA GLY A 151 -14.51 30.84 30.52
C GLY A 151 -13.10 30.32 30.82
N ALA A 152 -12.21 30.22 29.82
CA ALA A 152 -10.85 29.74 30.05
C ALA A 152 -10.03 30.79 30.85
N PRO A 153 -9.37 30.40 31.96
CA PRO A 153 -8.48 31.28 32.70
C PRO A 153 -7.42 31.88 31.77
N LYS A 154 -7.07 33.16 31.95
CA LYS A 154 -6.06 33.85 31.13
C LYS A 154 -4.74 33.09 31.04
N GLU A 155 -4.38 32.37 32.11
CA GLU A 155 -3.20 31.53 32.21
C GLU A 155 -3.20 30.39 31.17
N VAL A 156 -4.34 29.73 30.95
CA VAL A 156 -4.47 28.64 29.96
C VAL A 156 -4.35 29.16 28.53
N ARG A 157 -4.77 30.41 28.27
CA ARG A 157 -4.62 31.07 26.96
C ARG A 157 -3.17 31.47 26.66
N GLU A 158 -2.40 31.83 27.69
CA GLU A 158 -0.98 32.15 27.54
C GLU A 158 -0.14 30.87 27.40
N GLU A 159 -0.42 29.82 28.18
CA GLU A 159 0.25 28.52 28.04
C GLU A 159 0.00 27.85 26.69
N THR A 160 -1.22 27.95 26.15
CA THR A 160 -1.52 27.42 24.80
C THR A 160 -0.88 28.26 23.70
N LYS A 161 -0.72 29.57 23.88
CA LYS A 161 0.06 30.39 22.95
C LYS A 161 1.53 30.01 22.97
N GLU A 162 2.13 29.88 24.15
CA GLU A 162 3.55 29.55 24.30
C GLU A 162 3.86 28.13 23.79
N ALA A 163 2.95 27.17 24.01
CA ALA A 163 3.07 25.82 23.46
C ALA A 163 2.96 25.76 21.92
N VAL A 164 2.17 26.66 21.33
CA VAL A 164 2.02 26.79 19.87
C VAL A 164 3.18 27.57 19.25
N GLU A 165 3.76 28.54 19.97
CA GLU A 165 4.87 29.37 19.49
C GLU A 165 6.14 28.53 19.24
N HIS A 166 6.41 27.54 20.10
CA HIS A 166 7.51 26.57 19.90
C HIS A 166 7.30 25.64 18.68
N LEU A 167 6.06 25.43 18.23
CA LEU A 167 5.77 24.59 17.06
C LEU A 167 6.03 25.31 15.74
N PHE A 168 6.28 26.62 15.78
CA PHE A 168 6.63 27.45 14.63
C PHE A 168 7.90 28.26 14.90
N PRO A 169 9.06 27.61 15.13
CA PRO A 169 10.32 28.31 15.20
C PRO A 169 10.55 29.03 13.87
N GLU A 170 10.97 30.29 13.97
CA GLU A 170 11.09 31.27 12.89
C GLU A 170 11.50 30.67 11.53
N GLY A 171 10.52 30.43 10.66
CA GLY A 171 10.74 30.17 9.24
C GLY A 171 10.55 28.72 8.79
N ARG A 172 9.62 28.57 7.83
CA ARG A 172 9.32 27.35 7.03
C ARG A 172 8.48 26.26 7.72
N GLY A 173 7.29 26.63 8.19
CA GLY A 173 6.17 25.70 8.31
C GLY A 173 5.13 26.01 7.24
N SER A 174 4.68 25.01 6.47
CA SER A 174 3.52 25.14 5.59
C SER A 174 2.28 25.42 6.44
N THR A 175 1.86 26.67 6.54
CA THR A 175 0.64 27.01 7.25
C THR A 175 -0.56 26.61 6.40
N THR A 176 -1.55 26.01 7.03
CA THR A 176 -2.86 25.77 6.42
C THR A 176 -3.46 27.11 5.99
N THR A 177 -4.10 27.14 4.82
CA THR A 177 -4.66 28.36 4.21
C THR A 177 -5.61 29.10 5.16
N THR A 178 -6.28 28.39 6.05
CA THR A 178 -7.14 28.93 7.10
C THR A 178 -6.39 29.74 8.15
N PHE A 179 -5.14 29.39 8.47
CA PHE A 179 -4.31 30.15 9.39
C PHE A 179 -3.82 31.46 8.77
N ILE A 180 -3.45 31.43 7.48
CA ILE A 180 -3.04 32.63 6.72
C ILE A 180 -4.20 33.64 6.65
N ASP A 181 -5.43 33.16 6.39
CA ASP A 181 -6.62 34.01 6.30
C ASP A 181 -6.96 34.71 7.62
N VAL A 182 -6.67 34.08 8.76
CA VAL A 182 -6.96 34.62 10.10
C VAL A 182 -5.87 35.60 10.55
N VAL A 183 -4.59 35.29 10.29
CA VAL A 183 -3.46 36.11 10.78
C VAL A 183 -3.14 37.28 9.87
N VAL A 184 -3.17 37.07 8.55
CA VAL A 184 -2.85 38.13 7.57
C VAL A 184 -4.09 38.97 7.23
N GLY A 185 -5.27 38.47 7.59
CA GLY A 185 -6.55 38.95 7.09
C GLY A 185 -6.72 38.56 5.63
N LYS A 186 -7.92 38.13 5.22
CA LYS A 186 -8.22 37.88 3.81
C LYS A 186 -7.83 39.13 3.01
N PRO A 187 -6.84 39.07 2.11
CA PRO A 187 -6.48 40.22 1.30
C PRO A 187 -7.75 40.68 0.61
N SER A 188 -8.15 41.93 0.82
CA SER A 188 -9.34 42.51 0.22
C SER A 188 -9.22 42.28 -1.27
N LYS A 189 -10.07 41.37 -1.79
CA LYS A 189 -10.04 40.79 -3.14
C LYS A 189 -9.16 41.62 -4.06
N VAL A 190 -8.02 41.09 -4.51
CA VAL A 190 -7.32 41.59 -5.70
C VAL A 190 -8.23 41.31 -6.89
N GLY A 191 -9.40 41.94 -6.91
CA GLY A 191 -10.30 41.99 -8.02
C GLY A 191 -9.57 42.83 -9.03
N LEU A 192 -9.01 42.16 -10.03
CA LEU A 192 -8.57 42.79 -11.26
C LEU A 192 -9.68 43.77 -11.65
N LYS A 193 -9.40 45.08 -11.61
CA LYS A 193 -10.36 46.18 -11.81
C LYS A 193 -10.83 46.30 -13.27
N GLY A 194 -10.98 45.17 -13.94
CA GLY A 194 -11.45 45.04 -15.30
C GLY A 194 -11.45 43.57 -15.70
N PRO A 195 -12.31 43.17 -16.65
CA PRO A 195 -12.17 41.86 -17.29
C PRO A 195 -10.75 41.75 -17.82
N LEU A 196 -10.03 40.68 -17.44
CA LEU A 196 -8.76 40.35 -18.07
C LEU A 196 -9.01 40.40 -19.57
N LYS A 197 -8.30 41.28 -20.27
CA LYS A 197 -8.36 41.34 -21.72
C LYS A 197 -7.86 39.98 -22.19
N GLU A 198 -8.78 39.11 -22.60
CA GLU A 198 -8.47 37.80 -23.16
C GLU A 198 -7.40 38.05 -24.21
N LEU A 199 -6.20 37.51 -23.97
CA LEU A 199 -5.13 37.56 -24.97
C LEU A 199 -5.71 36.88 -26.19
N GLU A 200 -5.92 37.65 -27.26
CA GLU A 200 -6.47 37.18 -28.52
C GLU A 200 -5.71 35.90 -28.90
N THR A 201 -6.43 34.78 -28.97
CA THR A 201 -5.83 33.50 -29.33
C THR A 201 -5.15 33.68 -30.67
N PRO A 202 -3.86 33.31 -30.80
CA PRO A 202 -3.11 33.56 -32.02
C PRO A 202 -3.80 32.85 -33.18
N VAL A 203 -4.41 33.64 -34.06
CA VAL A 203 -5.10 33.14 -35.25
C VAL A 203 -4.04 32.74 -36.27
N CYS A 204 -4.16 31.54 -36.85
CA CYS A 204 -3.23 31.11 -37.90
C CYS A 204 -3.27 32.11 -39.07
N PRO A 205 -2.14 32.75 -39.44
CA PRO A 205 -2.12 33.79 -40.47
C PRO A 205 -2.46 33.25 -41.88
N ASN A 206 -2.44 31.94 -42.07
CA ASN A 206 -2.68 31.31 -43.37
C ASN A 206 -4.14 30.84 -43.57
N CYS A 207 -4.87 30.49 -42.49
CA CYS A 207 -6.23 29.96 -42.61
C CYS A 207 -7.28 30.68 -41.76
N GLY A 208 -6.90 31.60 -40.87
CA GLY A 208 -7.86 32.37 -40.06
C GLY A 208 -8.57 31.56 -38.97
N VAL A 209 -8.21 30.28 -38.78
CA VAL A 209 -8.74 29.45 -37.70
C VAL A 209 -8.07 29.90 -36.40
N ALA A 210 -8.87 30.39 -35.47
CA ALA A 210 -8.43 30.60 -34.10
C ALA A 210 -8.14 29.23 -33.52
N ILE A 211 -6.86 28.96 -33.21
CA ILE A 211 -6.48 27.74 -32.52
C ILE A 211 -7.04 27.90 -31.10
N SER A 212 -8.23 27.36 -30.86
CA SER A 212 -8.66 27.08 -29.50
C SER A 212 -7.64 26.08 -28.95
N SER A 213 -7.10 26.35 -27.77
CA SER A 213 -6.17 25.43 -27.10
C SER A 213 -6.73 24.01 -26.95
N ASP A 214 -8.06 23.87 -27.08
CA ASP A 214 -8.81 22.64 -26.91
C ASP A 214 -8.92 21.76 -28.16
N GLU A 215 -8.53 22.21 -29.36
CA GLU A 215 -8.70 21.44 -30.62
C GLU A 215 -7.38 20.98 -31.27
N PHE A 216 -6.24 21.21 -30.63
CA PHE A 216 -4.96 20.72 -31.16
C PHE A 216 -4.81 19.22 -30.90
N ASP A 217 -5.15 18.40 -31.91
CA ASP A 217 -4.90 16.96 -31.89
C ASP A 217 -3.50 16.65 -32.45
N TYR A 218 -2.71 15.90 -31.66
CA TYR A 218 -1.37 15.52 -32.09
C TYR A 218 -1.46 14.39 -33.12
N PRO A 219 -0.53 14.32 -34.09
CA PRO A 219 -0.42 13.15 -34.94
C PRO A 219 -0.20 11.86 -34.11
N PRO A 220 -0.72 10.69 -34.54
CA PRO A 220 -0.65 9.44 -33.78
C PRO A 220 0.77 9.03 -33.32
N TYR A 221 1.79 9.30 -34.14
CA TYR A 221 3.18 8.98 -33.80
C TYR A 221 3.71 9.78 -32.60
N VAL A 222 3.18 10.98 -32.35
CA VAL A 222 3.57 11.79 -31.18
C VAL A 222 2.98 11.19 -29.92
N PHE A 223 1.70 10.78 -29.96
CA PHE A 223 1.08 10.07 -28.84
C PHE A 223 1.80 8.75 -28.54
N GLU A 224 2.23 8.02 -29.56
CA GLU A 224 3.05 6.82 -29.37
C GLU A 224 4.38 7.12 -28.68
N ALA A 225 5.10 8.16 -29.11
CA ALA A 225 6.37 8.57 -28.49
C ALA A 225 6.18 9.03 -27.04
N MET A 226 5.12 9.81 -26.75
CA MET A 226 4.77 10.21 -25.39
C MET A 226 4.39 9.00 -24.52
N GLY A 227 3.67 8.02 -25.08
CA GLY A 227 3.32 6.78 -24.41
C GLY A 227 4.55 5.97 -24.02
N LYS A 228 5.54 5.85 -24.92
CA LYS A 228 6.83 5.19 -24.65
C LYS A 228 7.61 5.89 -23.54
N ALA A 229 7.73 7.21 -23.60
CA ALA A 229 8.40 7.98 -22.53
C ALA A 229 7.70 7.81 -21.17
N ARG A 230 6.36 7.69 -21.15
CA ARG A 230 5.61 7.42 -19.91
C ARG A 230 5.80 6.00 -19.39
N LEU A 231 5.95 5.00 -20.27
CA LEU A 231 6.33 3.64 -19.87
C LEU A 231 7.71 3.65 -19.20
N GLU A 232 8.71 4.26 -19.84
CA GLU A 232 10.08 4.35 -19.29
C GLU A 232 10.11 5.08 -17.94
N ASN A 233 9.35 6.17 -17.81
CA ASN A 233 9.21 6.88 -16.53
C ASN A 233 8.54 6.00 -15.45
N GLY A 234 7.50 5.25 -15.82
CA GLY A 234 6.85 4.31 -14.92
C GLY A 234 7.78 3.20 -14.46
N GLU A 235 8.62 2.68 -15.35
CA GLU A 235 9.68 1.73 -14.99
C GLU A 235 10.67 2.35 -14.00
N HIS A 236 11.10 3.59 -14.22
CA HIS A 236 12.00 4.27 -13.30
C HIS A 236 11.39 4.41 -11.89
N HIS A 237 10.12 4.82 -11.80
CA HIS A 237 9.39 4.87 -10.53
C HIS A 237 9.25 3.50 -9.87
N LEU A 238 9.03 2.45 -10.66
CA LEU A 238 8.92 1.09 -10.16
C LEU A 238 10.24 0.63 -9.50
N HIS A 239 11.38 0.87 -10.16
CA HIS A 239 12.70 0.61 -9.57
C HIS A 239 12.98 1.44 -8.31
N GLY A 240 12.38 2.63 -8.20
CA GLY A 240 12.43 3.48 -7.01
C GLY A 240 11.51 3.07 -5.86
N ASN A 241 10.73 1.99 -5.99
CA ASN A 241 9.64 1.59 -5.10
C ASN A 241 8.52 2.67 -4.97
N GLU A 242 8.40 3.56 -5.94
CA GLU A 242 7.33 4.57 -6.01
C GLU A 242 6.13 3.99 -6.78
N HIS A 243 5.55 2.89 -6.26
CA HIS A 243 4.60 2.07 -7.01
C HIS A 243 3.34 2.83 -7.46
N GLU A 244 2.81 3.76 -6.66
CA GLU A 244 1.64 4.57 -7.01
C GLU A 244 1.91 5.45 -8.25
N LYS A 245 3.04 6.18 -8.25
CA LYS A 245 3.46 7.01 -9.40
C LYS A 245 3.77 6.18 -10.64
N ALA A 246 4.29 4.96 -10.44
CA ALA A 246 4.55 4.02 -11.53
C ALA A 246 3.24 3.60 -12.20
N ILE A 247 2.23 3.19 -11.42
CA ILE A 247 0.90 2.82 -11.90
C ILE A 247 0.24 3.98 -12.64
N GLU A 248 0.24 5.19 -12.07
CA GLU A 248 -0.28 6.39 -12.72
C GLU A 248 0.41 6.65 -14.07
N SER A 249 1.74 6.51 -14.12
CA SER A 249 2.50 6.67 -15.37
C SER A 249 2.11 5.64 -16.43
N PHE A 250 1.90 4.39 -16.04
CA PHE A 250 1.45 3.33 -16.96
C PHE A 250 0.01 3.52 -17.43
N GLU A 251 -0.89 4.01 -16.58
CA GLU A 251 -2.28 4.34 -16.96
C GLU A 251 -2.32 5.52 -17.96
N ILE A 252 -1.49 6.54 -17.73
CA ILE A 252 -1.33 7.64 -18.70
C ILE A 252 -0.77 7.12 -20.02
N ALA A 253 0.25 6.25 -19.99
CA ALA A 253 0.80 5.62 -21.19
C ALA A 253 -0.27 4.84 -21.97
N LYS A 254 -1.10 4.06 -21.26
CA LYS A 254 -2.23 3.33 -21.85
C LYS A 254 -3.19 4.26 -22.60
N MET A 255 -3.64 5.34 -21.97
CA MET A 255 -4.52 6.32 -22.60
C MET A 255 -3.89 6.96 -23.85
N LEU A 256 -2.58 7.22 -23.82
CA LEU A 256 -1.86 7.77 -24.97
C LEU A 256 -1.79 6.76 -26.13
N PHE A 257 -1.53 5.47 -25.86
CA PHE A 257 -1.55 4.44 -26.89
C PHE A 257 -2.94 4.17 -27.45
N GLU A 258 -4.00 4.28 -26.65
CA GLU A 258 -5.39 4.22 -27.12
C GLU A 258 -5.68 5.35 -28.11
N ARG A 259 -5.26 6.59 -27.80
CA ARG A 259 -5.38 7.73 -28.71
C ARG A 259 -4.55 7.57 -29.99
N ALA A 260 -3.39 6.94 -29.90
CA ALA A 260 -2.55 6.62 -31.06
C ALA A 260 -3.12 5.48 -31.93
N GLY A 261 -4.11 4.71 -31.44
CA GLY A 261 -4.58 3.49 -32.09
C GLY A 261 -3.55 2.34 -32.05
N ASN A 262 -2.62 2.35 -31.10
CA ASN A 262 -1.58 1.33 -30.97
C ASN A 262 -1.99 0.25 -29.95
N GLU A 263 -2.69 -0.78 -30.41
CA GLU A 263 -3.19 -1.89 -29.57
C GLU A 263 -2.08 -2.63 -28.81
N LYS A 264 -0.89 -2.76 -29.41
CA LYS A 264 0.26 -3.42 -28.76
C LYS A 264 0.73 -2.62 -27.54
N GLY A 265 0.82 -1.30 -27.68
CA GLY A 265 1.17 -0.40 -26.58
C GLY A 265 0.13 -0.44 -25.45
N VAL A 266 -1.17 -0.50 -25.79
CA VAL A 266 -2.25 -0.64 -24.79
C VAL A 266 -2.12 -1.94 -24.00
N ALA A 267 -1.86 -3.05 -24.68
CA ALA A 267 -1.68 -4.35 -24.03
C ALA A 267 -0.42 -4.36 -23.14
N GLU A 268 0.69 -3.78 -23.61
CA GLU A 268 1.92 -3.66 -22.83
C GLU A 268 1.71 -2.79 -21.59
N SER A 269 1.14 -1.60 -21.72
CA SER A 269 0.85 -0.71 -20.58
C SER A 269 -0.08 -1.38 -19.57
N THR A 270 -1.09 -2.12 -20.03
CA THR A 270 -2.00 -2.87 -19.13
C THR A 270 -1.22 -3.93 -18.34
N LYS A 271 -0.33 -4.68 -19.00
CA LYS A 271 0.54 -5.65 -18.31
C LYS A 271 1.46 -4.97 -17.29
N ARG A 272 1.98 -3.78 -17.58
CA ARG A 272 2.82 -3.01 -16.64
C ARG A 272 2.03 -2.50 -15.44
N VAL A 273 0.77 -2.09 -15.61
CA VAL A 273 -0.13 -1.75 -14.50
C VAL A 273 -0.30 -2.94 -13.56
N ASP A 274 -0.55 -4.14 -14.10
CA ASP A 274 -0.69 -5.36 -13.31
C ASP A 274 0.58 -5.66 -12.50
N ILE A 275 1.76 -5.51 -13.12
CA ILE A 275 3.06 -5.66 -12.45
C ILE A 275 3.22 -4.62 -11.32
N GLY A 276 2.84 -3.36 -11.56
CA GLY A 276 2.89 -2.31 -10.55
C GLY A 276 2.04 -2.62 -9.32
N TYR A 277 0.81 -3.13 -9.52
CA TYR A 277 -0.04 -3.58 -8.41
C TYR A 277 0.54 -4.79 -7.67
N ASP A 278 1.11 -5.76 -8.40
CA ASP A 278 1.74 -6.94 -7.84
C ASP A 278 2.95 -6.58 -6.95
N GLU A 279 3.81 -5.67 -7.39
CA GLU A 279 4.96 -5.21 -6.60
C GLU A 279 4.53 -4.40 -5.38
N MET A 280 3.54 -3.51 -5.52
CA MET A 280 2.98 -2.76 -4.39
C MET A 280 2.35 -3.69 -3.35
N ALA A 281 1.64 -4.71 -3.79
CA ALA A 281 1.05 -5.71 -2.91
C ALA A 281 2.14 -6.53 -2.18
N LYS A 282 3.21 -6.90 -2.89
CA LYS A 282 4.37 -7.59 -2.32
C LYS A 282 5.08 -6.72 -1.28
N PHE A 283 5.28 -5.43 -1.55
CA PHE A 283 5.88 -4.50 -0.60
C PHE A 283 5.07 -4.45 0.72
N HIS A 284 3.74 -4.31 0.64
CA HIS A 284 2.88 -4.36 1.82
C HIS A 284 2.89 -5.72 2.52
N PHE A 285 3.01 -6.81 1.76
CA PHE A 285 3.16 -8.15 2.33
C PHE A 285 4.45 -8.27 3.16
N ASP A 286 5.58 -7.83 2.60
CA ASP A 286 6.88 -7.86 3.27
C ASP A 286 6.90 -6.97 4.52
N GLN A 287 6.23 -5.81 4.48
CA GLN A 287 5.99 -4.99 5.67
C GLN A 287 5.18 -5.73 6.75
N GLY A 288 4.13 -6.46 6.35
CA GLY A 288 3.34 -7.29 7.24
C GLY A 288 4.17 -8.36 7.94
N ASP A 289 5.05 -9.05 7.21
CA ASP A 289 5.98 -10.03 7.75
C ASP A 289 7.00 -9.40 8.73
N ASN A 290 7.47 -8.18 8.44
CA ASN A 290 8.37 -7.45 9.35
C ASN A 290 7.67 -7.05 10.65
N HIS A 291 6.43 -6.56 10.59
CA HIS A 291 5.63 -6.27 11.79
C HIS A 291 5.30 -7.53 12.59
N MET A 292 5.07 -8.66 11.91
CA MET A 292 4.87 -9.95 12.58
C MET A 292 6.10 -10.34 13.41
N LYS A 293 7.31 -10.23 12.83
CA LYS A 293 8.59 -10.47 13.53
C LYS A 293 8.84 -9.51 14.69
N ALA A 294 8.34 -8.28 14.59
CA ALA A 294 8.43 -7.27 15.64
C ALA A 294 7.35 -7.43 16.74
N HIS A 295 6.47 -8.43 16.65
CA HIS A 295 5.30 -8.62 17.52
C HIS A 295 4.29 -7.45 17.49
N GLU A 296 4.28 -6.66 16.41
CA GLU A 296 3.32 -5.57 16.17
C GLU A 296 2.12 -6.11 15.38
N PHE A 297 1.38 -7.04 16.00
CA PHE A 297 0.37 -7.85 15.30
C PHE A 297 -0.78 -7.04 14.67
N GLU A 298 -1.14 -5.91 15.27
CA GLU A 298 -2.16 -5.00 14.72
C GLU A 298 -1.76 -4.48 13.34
N TRP A 299 -0.53 -3.97 13.24
CA TRP A 299 0.03 -3.45 11.99
C TRP A 299 0.22 -4.57 10.98
N ALA A 300 0.70 -5.75 11.41
CA ALA A 300 0.84 -6.91 10.52
C ALA A 300 -0.49 -7.27 9.85
N VAL A 301 -1.59 -7.35 10.61
CA VAL A 301 -2.92 -7.66 10.07
C VAL A 301 -3.39 -6.60 9.08
N VAL A 302 -3.18 -5.31 9.38
CA VAL A 302 -3.54 -4.20 8.48
C VAL A 302 -2.77 -4.32 7.16
N GLN A 303 -1.47 -4.57 7.22
CA GLN A 303 -0.63 -4.68 6.04
C GLN A 303 -1.00 -5.88 5.16
N PHE A 304 -1.24 -7.06 5.74
CA PHE A 304 -1.67 -8.23 4.95
C PHE A 304 -3.06 -8.04 4.32
N ARG A 305 -3.96 -7.30 4.98
CA ARG A 305 -5.26 -6.94 4.38
C ARG A 305 -5.09 -5.98 3.22
N LYS A 306 -4.24 -4.96 3.36
CA LYS A 306 -3.92 -4.04 2.27
C LYS A 306 -3.29 -4.78 1.09
N ALA A 307 -2.32 -5.65 1.34
CA ALA A 307 -1.74 -6.52 0.31
C ALA A 307 -2.79 -7.37 -0.40
N ARG A 308 -3.74 -7.97 0.35
CA ARG A 308 -4.85 -8.73 -0.22
C ARG A 308 -5.75 -7.88 -1.13
N GLU A 309 -6.11 -6.68 -0.70
CA GLU A 309 -6.92 -5.73 -1.48
C GLU A 309 -6.21 -5.34 -2.76
N LEU A 310 -4.90 -5.07 -2.70
CA LEU A 310 -4.10 -4.77 -3.89
C LEU A 310 -4.03 -5.96 -4.85
N TYR A 311 -3.86 -7.17 -4.33
CA TYR A 311 -3.95 -8.38 -5.16
C TYR A 311 -5.35 -8.64 -5.75
N MET A 312 -6.41 -7.91 -5.35
CA MET A 312 -7.70 -7.99 -6.07
C MET A 312 -7.66 -7.32 -7.44
N PHE A 313 -6.73 -6.37 -7.63
CA PHE A 313 -6.47 -5.78 -8.94
C PHE A 313 -5.57 -6.68 -9.80
N SER A 314 -4.79 -7.57 -9.17
CA SER A 314 -4.08 -8.65 -9.86
C SER A 314 -5.00 -9.83 -10.23
N THR A 315 -4.60 -10.60 -11.23
CA THR A 315 -5.33 -11.81 -11.65
C THR A 315 -5.04 -13.04 -10.78
N ASP A 316 -4.07 -12.98 -9.85
CA ASP A 316 -3.61 -14.15 -9.09
C ASP A 316 -4.48 -14.44 -7.85
N ALA A 317 -5.34 -15.47 -7.95
CA ALA A 317 -6.15 -15.94 -6.82
C ALA A 317 -5.34 -16.62 -5.71
N LYS A 318 -4.18 -17.22 -6.01
CA LYS A 318 -3.36 -17.93 -5.02
C LYS A 318 -2.71 -16.95 -4.06
N LYS A 319 -2.16 -15.83 -4.56
CA LYS A 319 -1.59 -14.77 -3.72
C LYS A 319 -2.62 -14.18 -2.76
N ARG A 320 -3.86 -13.92 -3.22
CA ARG A 320 -4.97 -13.45 -2.36
C ARG A 320 -5.33 -14.43 -1.24
N ALA A 321 -5.37 -15.73 -1.56
CA ALA A 321 -5.61 -16.78 -0.58
C ALA A 321 -4.48 -16.84 0.45
N HIS A 322 -3.22 -16.72 -0.01
CA HIS A 322 -2.04 -16.69 0.86
C HIS A 322 -2.05 -15.50 1.82
N CYS A 323 -2.40 -14.29 1.37
CA CYS A 323 -2.57 -13.14 2.28
C CYS A 323 -3.66 -13.38 3.33
N SER A 324 -4.76 -14.03 2.94
CA SER A 324 -5.84 -14.37 3.88
C SER A 324 -5.42 -15.42 4.92
N GLU A 325 -4.54 -16.34 4.54
CA GLU A 325 -3.89 -17.27 5.46
C GLU A 325 -2.95 -16.54 6.43
N LYS A 326 -2.08 -15.66 5.92
CA LYS A 326 -1.19 -14.84 6.75
C LYS A 326 -1.92 -13.97 7.76
N VAL A 327 -3.07 -13.40 7.39
CA VAL A 327 -3.94 -12.69 8.36
C VAL A 327 -4.39 -13.61 9.50
N ARG A 328 -4.80 -14.85 9.20
CA ARG A 328 -5.21 -15.83 10.23
C ARG A 328 -4.04 -16.29 11.10
N GLU A 329 -2.85 -16.45 10.50
CA GLU A 329 -1.61 -16.73 11.22
C GLU A 329 -1.28 -15.60 12.20
N ALA A 330 -1.31 -14.34 11.75
CA ALA A 330 -1.05 -13.17 12.59
C ALA A 330 -2.02 -13.10 13.80
N TYR A 331 -3.32 -13.37 13.58
CA TYR A 331 -4.29 -13.45 14.69
C TYR A 331 -4.01 -14.59 15.66
N THR A 332 -3.57 -15.72 15.15
CA THR A 332 -3.22 -16.89 15.96
C THR A 332 -1.99 -16.62 16.82
N GLU A 333 -0.97 -15.96 16.28
CA GLU A 333 0.22 -15.56 17.03
C GLU A 333 -0.09 -14.48 18.07
N TRP A 334 -0.88 -13.48 17.70
CA TRP A 334 -1.36 -12.46 18.63
C TRP A 334 -2.14 -13.07 19.80
N GLY A 335 -3.03 -14.03 19.53
CA GLY A 335 -3.76 -14.76 20.55
C GLY A 335 -2.83 -15.54 21.49
N LYS A 336 -1.75 -16.14 20.98
CA LYS A 336 -0.74 -16.85 21.80
C LYS A 336 0.02 -15.89 22.71
N ASP A 337 0.42 -14.72 22.20
CA ASP A 337 1.14 -13.72 23.00
C ASP A 337 0.26 -13.19 24.14
N LEU A 338 -1.00 -12.85 23.86
CA LEU A 338 -1.99 -12.45 24.86
C LEU A 338 -2.27 -13.56 25.90
N GLU A 339 -2.29 -14.82 25.47
CA GLU A 339 -2.41 -15.97 26.38
C GLU A 339 -1.21 -16.05 27.34
N VAL A 340 0.02 -15.83 26.85
CA VAL A 340 1.24 -15.81 27.68
C VAL A 340 1.22 -14.63 28.67
N GLN A 341 0.79 -13.44 28.24
CA GLN A 341 0.60 -12.29 29.12
C GLN A 341 -0.44 -12.57 30.21
N GLY A 342 -1.58 -13.19 29.85
CA GLY A 342 -2.61 -13.62 30.80
C GLY A 342 -2.08 -14.66 31.80
N ASP A 343 -1.31 -15.63 31.34
CA ASP A 343 -0.65 -16.63 32.19
C ASP A 343 0.35 -15.97 33.16
N HIS A 344 1.06 -14.92 32.74
CA HIS A 344 1.97 -14.15 33.59
C HIS A 344 1.21 -13.36 34.68
N LEU A 345 0.16 -12.63 34.31
CA LEU A 345 -0.69 -11.88 35.25
C LEU A 345 -1.38 -12.79 36.27
N ALA A 346 -1.82 -13.98 35.84
CA ALA A 346 -2.41 -14.98 36.72
C ALA A 346 -1.40 -15.48 37.78
N LYS A 347 -0.12 -15.67 37.38
CA LYS A 347 0.96 -16.04 38.33
C LYS A 347 1.27 -14.91 39.32
N GLN A 348 1.12 -13.65 38.93
CA GLN A 348 1.29 -12.50 39.81
C GLN A 348 0.11 -12.31 40.79
N GLY A 349 -1.01 -13.02 40.60
CA GLY A 349 -2.21 -12.91 41.43
C GLY A 349 -3.22 -11.86 40.95
N SER A 350 -2.97 -11.20 39.82
CA SER A 350 -3.88 -10.22 39.21
C SER A 350 -4.96 -10.93 38.37
N SER A 351 -5.89 -11.62 39.03
CA SER A 351 -6.90 -12.46 38.35
C SER A 351 -7.82 -11.68 37.40
N ARG A 352 -8.19 -10.44 37.75
CA ARG A 352 -9.05 -9.59 36.93
C ARG A 352 -8.40 -9.24 35.58
N ASP A 353 -7.14 -8.83 35.62
CA ASP A 353 -6.41 -8.42 34.41
C ASP A 353 -6.06 -9.64 33.55
N ALA A 354 -5.74 -10.77 34.18
CA ALA A 354 -5.56 -12.04 33.49
C ALA A 354 -6.83 -12.48 32.74
N LEU A 355 -8.01 -12.36 33.37
CA LEU A 355 -9.29 -12.68 32.73
C LEU A 355 -9.57 -11.77 31.52
N ALA A 356 -9.28 -10.47 31.63
CA ALA A 356 -9.39 -9.55 30.48
C ALA A 356 -8.48 -9.99 29.32
N LYS A 357 -7.21 -10.32 29.61
CA LYS A 357 -6.27 -10.80 28.59
C LYS A 357 -6.68 -12.12 27.95
N TYR A 358 -7.24 -13.06 28.71
CA TYR A 358 -7.78 -14.28 28.13
C TYR A 358 -9.02 -14.03 27.26
N GLN A 359 -9.88 -13.07 27.60
CA GLN A 359 -11.01 -12.70 26.75
C GLN A 359 -10.56 -12.05 25.43
N GLU A 360 -9.55 -11.16 25.49
CA GLU A 360 -8.90 -10.59 24.30
C GLU A 360 -8.28 -11.70 23.42
N ALA A 361 -7.48 -12.59 24.01
CA ALA A 361 -6.90 -13.73 23.31
C ALA A 361 -7.97 -14.62 22.66
N ALA A 362 -9.10 -14.86 23.34
CA ALA A 362 -10.21 -15.65 22.80
C ALA A 362 -10.86 -14.99 21.60
N ALA A 363 -10.99 -13.66 21.59
CA ALA A 363 -11.47 -12.92 20.43
C ALA A 363 -10.51 -13.08 19.24
N LYS A 364 -9.19 -12.96 19.46
CA LYS A 364 -8.18 -13.14 18.39
C LYS A 364 -8.15 -14.56 17.84
N PHE A 365 -8.29 -15.59 18.68
CA PHE A 365 -8.41 -16.98 18.18
C PHE A 365 -9.70 -17.24 17.39
N ARG A 366 -10.79 -16.50 17.65
CA ARG A 366 -11.99 -16.57 16.79
C ARG A 366 -11.71 -15.96 15.42
N GLU A 367 -11.04 -14.81 15.37
CA GLU A 367 -10.65 -14.16 14.11
C GLU A 367 -9.65 -15.03 13.30
N GLY A 368 -8.79 -15.80 13.98
CA GLY A 368 -7.85 -16.74 13.36
C GLY A 368 -8.39 -18.16 13.07
N ASP A 369 -9.68 -18.44 13.32
CA ASP A 369 -10.32 -19.77 13.16
C ASP A 369 -9.73 -20.95 13.98
N GLU A 370 -9.01 -20.66 15.08
CA GLU A 370 -8.31 -21.67 15.90
C GLU A 370 -9.20 -22.31 16.99
N LYS A 371 -10.11 -23.18 16.56
CA LYS A 371 -11.12 -23.82 17.43
C LYS A 371 -10.52 -24.66 18.56
N LYS A 372 -9.34 -25.28 18.37
CA LYS A 372 -8.69 -26.14 19.37
C LYS A 372 -8.17 -25.31 20.55
N ARG A 373 -7.47 -24.21 20.25
CA ARG A 373 -6.94 -23.27 21.27
C ARG A 373 -8.06 -22.59 22.04
N LEU A 374 -9.11 -22.18 21.35
CA LEU A 374 -10.28 -21.53 21.96
C LEU A 374 -10.91 -22.38 23.07
N ARG A 375 -11.11 -23.68 22.85
CA ARG A 375 -11.64 -24.60 23.88
C ARG A 375 -10.72 -24.72 25.11
N GLY A 376 -9.40 -24.63 24.92
CA GLY A 376 -8.43 -24.61 26.02
C GLY A 376 -8.52 -23.31 26.82
N LEU A 377 -8.60 -22.19 26.12
CA LEU A 377 -8.68 -20.86 26.71
C LEU A 377 -10.00 -20.64 27.47
N GLU A 378 -11.13 -21.14 26.97
CA GLU A 378 -12.41 -21.11 27.70
C GLU A 378 -12.38 -21.85 29.04
N LYS A 379 -11.53 -22.88 29.18
CA LYS A 379 -11.31 -23.55 30.47
C LYS A 379 -10.47 -22.68 31.41
N LYS A 380 -9.47 -21.97 30.87
CA LYS A 380 -8.69 -20.98 31.65
C LYS A 380 -9.57 -19.84 32.13
N ILE A 381 -10.42 -19.27 31.26
CA ILE A 381 -11.38 -18.19 31.59
C ILE A 381 -12.38 -18.64 32.68
N ARG A 382 -12.85 -19.89 32.64
CA ARG A 382 -13.75 -20.43 33.67
C ARG A 382 -13.06 -20.69 35.02
N LYS A 383 -11.74 -20.78 35.05
CA LYS A 383 -10.94 -21.07 36.25
C LYS A 383 -10.39 -19.81 36.91
N ALA A 384 -10.03 -18.81 36.11
CA ALA A 384 -9.64 -17.47 36.56
C ALA A 384 -10.85 -16.74 37.15
#